data_AF-A0A7Y8GRP9-F1
#
_entry.id   AF-A0A7Y8GRP9-F1
#
_cell.length_a   1.000
_cell.length_b   1.000
_cell.length_c   1.000
_cell.angle_alpha   90.00
_cell.angle_beta   90.00
_cell.angle_gamma   90.00
#
_symmetry.space_group_name_H-M   'P 1'
#
loop_
_entity.id
_entity.type
_entity.pdbx_description
1 polymer ?
#
loop_
_entity_poly.entity_id
_entity_poly.type
_entity_poly.pdbx_seq_one_letter_code
_entity_poly.pdbx_strand_id
1 'polypeptide(L)'
;MSLPAPRPAALFVTGTDTGIGKTFSSCVLLHALRRHGGTAVGMKPVASGCERTPEGLRNEDATALLAASVPAPAYDDLNPFALEQPLAPEIAAAEAGVQLSLAPIEAAFARLRASADTVVVEGVGGWLAPLSATLDQGDLVHALELPVVMVVGLRLGCLNHARLTADAIAAQGARCIGWIANEVDPTMARRDENVALLTARLSMPCWGRLPYAPGADPASLADRLVF
;
A
#
# COMPACT_ATOMS: atom_id res chain seq x y z
N MET A 1 -17.48 -5.00 -26.23
CA MET A 1 -16.89 -4.42 -25.00
C MET A 1 -16.83 -5.54 -23.98
N SER A 2 -15.65 -6.05 -23.67
CA SER A 2 -15.51 -6.98 -22.54
C SER A 2 -15.87 -6.23 -21.27
N LEU A 3 -16.73 -6.82 -20.44
CA LEU A 3 -16.98 -6.32 -19.09
C LEU A 3 -15.60 -6.19 -18.40
N PRO A 4 -15.31 -5.07 -17.70
CA PRO A 4 -14.09 -5.01 -16.89
C PRO A 4 -14.08 -6.20 -15.93
N ALA A 5 -12.91 -6.82 -15.74
CA ALA A 5 -12.77 -7.93 -14.80
C ALA A 5 -13.32 -7.50 -13.43
N PRO A 6 -13.97 -8.41 -12.68
CA PRO A 6 -14.47 -8.08 -11.35
C PRO A 6 -13.32 -7.56 -10.49
N ARG A 7 -13.53 -6.42 -9.83
CA ARG A 7 -12.55 -5.81 -8.93
C ARG A 7 -12.24 -6.80 -7.79
N PRO A 8 -10.96 -6.95 -7.40
CA PRO A 8 -10.62 -7.88 -6.35
C PRO A 8 -11.18 -7.38 -5.01
N ALA A 9 -11.69 -8.30 -4.20
CA ALA A 9 -12.26 -7.97 -2.89
C ALA A 9 -11.18 -7.55 -1.86
N ALA A 10 -9.91 -7.79 -2.16
CA ALA A 10 -8.79 -7.20 -1.47
C ALA A 10 -7.58 -7.11 -2.38
N LEU A 11 -6.67 -6.19 -2.07
CA LEU A 11 -5.40 -6.03 -2.80
C LEU A 11 -4.30 -5.57 -1.85
N PHE A 12 -3.06 -5.82 -2.25
CA PHE A 12 -1.87 -5.37 -1.54
C PHE A 12 -1.21 -4.21 -2.25
N VAL A 13 -0.93 -3.11 -1.55
CA VAL A 13 -0.22 -1.96 -2.07
C VAL A 13 1.23 -2.00 -1.60
N THR A 14 2.16 -2.09 -2.55
CA THR A 14 3.60 -1.96 -2.30
C THR A 14 4.15 -0.70 -2.96
N GLY A 15 5.35 -0.29 -2.56
CA GLY A 15 6.05 0.86 -3.12
C GLY A 15 7.35 0.45 -3.79
N THR A 16 7.80 1.22 -4.78
CA THR A 16 9.12 1.02 -5.38
C THR A 16 10.27 1.42 -4.45
N ASP A 17 9.99 2.23 -3.41
CA ASP A 17 10.98 2.77 -2.49
C ASP A 17 10.27 3.35 -1.24
N THR A 18 11.04 3.83 -0.26
CA THR A 18 10.56 4.60 0.89
C THR A 18 10.32 6.08 0.51
N GLY A 19 9.33 6.72 1.13
CA GLY A 19 9.02 8.13 0.94
C GLY A 19 8.38 8.48 -0.42
N ILE A 20 7.90 7.48 -1.15
CA ILE A 20 7.30 7.67 -2.49
C ILE A 20 5.80 7.98 -2.46
N GLY A 21 5.22 8.23 -1.29
CA GLY A 21 3.79 8.51 -1.10
C GLY A 21 2.89 7.29 -1.28
N LYS A 22 3.32 6.12 -0.76
CA LYS A 22 2.52 4.89 -0.76
C LYS A 22 1.21 5.08 -0.01
N THR A 23 1.27 5.57 1.23
CA THR A 23 0.12 5.93 2.07
C THR A 23 -0.85 6.87 1.38
N PHE A 24 -0.33 7.95 0.81
CA PHE A 24 -1.15 8.89 0.05
C PHE A 24 -1.90 8.19 -1.10
N SER A 25 -1.19 7.37 -1.88
CA SER A 25 -1.78 6.61 -2.99
C SER A 25 -2.82 5.59 -2.51
N SER A 26 -2.58 4.91 -1.38
CA SER A 26 -3.53 4.00 -0.74
C SER A 26 -4.79 4.73 -0.27
N CYS A 27 -4.67 5.92 0.32
CA CYS A 27 -5.81 6.74 0.70
C CYS A 27 -6.63 7.18 -0.52
N VAL A 28 -5.97 7.65 -1.58
CA VAL A 28 -6.66 7.99 -2.85
C VAL A 28 -7.37 6.76 -3.42
N LEU A 29 -6.74 5.58 -3.36
CA LEU A 29 -7.32 4.31 -3.81
C LEU A 29 -8.55 3.91 -2.97
N LEU A 30 -8.50 4.04 -1.65
CA LEU A 30 -9.65 3.80 -0.76
C LEU A 30 -10.83 4.71 -1.13
N HIS A 31 -10.58 6.01 -1.33
CA HIS A 31 -11.62 6.93 -1.79
C HIS A 31 -12.13 6.54 -3.18
N ALA A 32 -11.25 6.13 -4.10
CA ALA A 32 -11.62 5.71 -5.45
C ALA A 32 -12.51 4.45 -5.46
N LEU A 33 -12.20 3.47 -4.62
CA LEU A 33 -12.97 2.22 -4.49
C LEU A 33 -14.37 2.44 -3.95
N ARG A 34 -14.54 3.45 -3.09
CA ARG A 34 -15.83 3.83 -2.50
C ARG A 34 -16.68 4.74 -3.38
N ARG A 35 -16.12 5.25 -4.48
CA ARG A 35 -16.91 5.97 -5.49
C ARG A 35 -18.01 5.02 -5.95
N HIS A 36 -19.24 5.51 -6.03
CA HIS A 36 -20.44 4.73 -6.36
C HIS A 36 -21.03 3.90 -5.19
N GLY A 37 -20.71 4.25 -3.94
CA GLY A 37 -21.48 3.79 -2.77
C GLY A 37 -21.02 2.45 -2.17
N GLY A 38 -19.88 1.92 -2.62
CA GLY A 38 -19.23 0.78 -1.99
C GLY A 38 -18.50 1.17 -0.70
N THR A 39 -18.09 0.15 0.05
CA THR A 39 -17.28 0.27 1.27
C THR A 39 -15.84 -0.19 1.02
N ALA A 40 -14.88 0.51 1.61
CA ALA A 40 -13.48 0.11 1.53
C ALA A 40 -12.74 0.51 2.80
N VAL A 41 -11.89 -0.38 3.28
CA VAL A 41 -11.09 -0.18 4.50
C VAL A 41 -9.62 -0.44 4.24
N GLY A 42 -8.77 0.34 4.87
CA GLY A 42 -7.33 0.17 4.86
C GLY A 42 -6.87 -0.82 5.93
N MET A 43 -5.74 -1.46 5.66
CA MET A 43 -4.97 -2.23 6.64
C MET A 43 -3.51 -1.85 6.49
N LYS A 44 -2.80 -1.60 7.58
CA LYS A 44 -1.34 -1.50 7.64
C LYS A 44 -0.83 -2.54 8.63
N PRO A 45 -0.63 -3.80 8.19
CA PRO A 45 -0.42 -4.93 9.09
C PRO A 45 0.72 -4.73 10.08
N VAL A 46 1.80 -4.10 9.61
CA VAL A 46 3.00 -3.80 10.38
C VAL A 46 3.35 -2.33 10.16
N ALA A 47 3.53 -1.59 11.26
CA ALA A 47 3.97 -0.21 11.23
C ALA A 47 5.01 0.03 12.34
N SER A 48 6.07 0.74 12.00
CA SER A 48 7.09 1.20 12.94
C SER A 48 7.05 2.73 13.08
N GLY A 49 7.66 3.28 14.12
CA GLY A 49 7.59 4.71 14.42
C GLY A 49 6.21 5.15 14.94
N CYS A 50 5.58 4.33 15.78
CA CYS A 50 4.29 4.67 16.40
C CYS A 50 4.49 5.60 17.61
N GLU A 51 3.61 6.59 17.73
CA GLU A 51 3.55 7.47 18.89
C GLU A 51 2.62 6.91 19.97
N ARG A 52 2.97 7.11 21.25
CA ARG A 52 2.09 6.77 22.38
C ARG A 52 0.98 7.81 22.52
N THR A 53 -0.25 7.37 22.39
CA THR A 53 -1.47 8.16 22.61
C THR A 53 -2.27 7.57 23.78
N PRO A 54 -3.27 8.28 24.34
CA PRO A 54 -4.18 7.71 25.34
C PRO A 54 -4.90 6.45 24.86
N GLU A 55 -5.10 6.28 23.56
CA GLU A 55 -5.75 5.14 22.94
C GLU A 55 -4.78 4.01 22.56
N GLY A 56 -3.48 4.14 22.87
CA GLY A 56 -2.43 3.18 22.56
C GLY A 56 -1.42 3.70 21.53
N LEU A 57 -0.63 2.82 20.93
CA LEU A 57 0.32 3.19 19.88
C LEU A 57 -0.43 3.57 18.60
N ARG A 58 -0.04 4.68 17.98
CA ARG A 58 -0.62 5.18 16.73
C ARG A 58 0.47 5.52 15.73
N ASN A 59 0.32 5.00 14.50
CA ASN A 59 1.17 5.33 13.38
C ASN A 59 0.46 6.33 12.46
N GLU A 60 1.21 7.29 11.92
CA GLU A 60 0.67 8.31 11.02
C GLU A 60 0.04 7.70 9.76
N ASP A 61 0.71 6.74 9.10
CA ASP A 61 0.19 6.09 7.91
C ASP A 61 -1.09 5.29 8.22
N ALA A 62 -1.07 4.52 9.32
CA ALA A 62 -2.23 3.75 9.77
C ALA A 62 -3.43 4.66 10.09
N THR A 63 -3.17 5.83 10.68
CA THR A 63 -4.20 6.82 10.99
C THR A 63 -4.76 7.47 9.73
N ALA A 64 -3.91 7.75 8.72
CA ALA A 64 -4.37 8.24 7.42
C ALA A 64 -5.27 7.22 6.71
N LEU A 65 -4.90 5.94 6.73
CA LEU A 65 -5.73 4.85 6.19
C LEU A 65 -7.05 4.71 6.95
N LEU A 66 -7.03 4.85 8.29
CA LEU A 66 -8.22 4.82 9.12
C LEU A 66 -9.20 5.93 8.71
N ALA A 67 -8.70 7.16 8.53
CA ALA A 67 -9.52 8.30 8.09
C ALA A 67 -10.11 8.10 6.67
N ALA A 68 -9.38 7.43 5.78
CA ALA A 68 -9.83 7.11 4.43
C ALA A 68 -10.77 5.88 4.37
N SER A 69 -11.00 5.18 5.48
CA SER A 69 -11.78 3.93 5.54
C SER A 69 -13.27 4.19 5.83
N VAL A 70 -14.16 3.46 5.16
CA VAL A 70 -15.59 3.37 5.52
C VAL A 70 -16.10 1.93 5.33
N PRO A 71 -16.72 1.32 6.36
CA PRO A 71 -16.88 1.86 7.73
C PRO A 71 -15.53 2.04 8.43
N ALA A 72 -15.48 2.83 9.50
CA ALA A 72 -14.23 2.99 10.27
C ALA A 72 -13.91 1.67 10.99
N PRO A 73 -12.80 0.97 10.68
CA PRO A 73 -12.41 -0.25 11.38
C PRO A 73 -11.88 0.04 12.78
N ALA A 74 -11.81 -1.00 13.62
CA ALA A 74 -11.02 -0.95 14.83
C ALA A 74 -9.53 -0.75 14.49
N TYR A 75 -8.82 0.09 15.26
CA TYR A 75 -7.41 0.37 14.99
C TYR A 75 -6.56 -0.90 15.01
N ASP A 76 -6.81 -1.81 15.97
CA ASP A 76 -6.05 -3.06 16.10
C ASP A 76 -6.29 -4.06 14.96
N ASP A 77 -7.43 -3.93 14.25
CA ASP A 77 -7.67 -4.70 13.03
C ASP A 77 -6.93 -4.08 11.83
N LEU A 78 -6.84 -2.75 11.79
CA LEU A 78 -6.11 -2.02 10.75
C LEU A 78 -4.60 -2.19 10.93
N ASN A 79 -4.06 -2.05 12.14
CA ASN A 79 -2.63 -2.10 12.45
C ASN A 79 -2.36 -3.04 13.64
N PRO A 80 -2.43 -4.37 13.43
CA PRO A 80 -2.23 -5.37 14.49
C PRO A 80 -0.81 -5.37 15.07
N PHE A 81 0.19 -4.95 14.30
CA PHE A 81 1.55 -4.75 14.80
C PHE A 81 1.95 -3.27 14.70
N ALA A 82 1.66 -2.53 15.77
CA ALA A 82 2.13 -1.17 16.00
C ALA A 82 3.42 -1.19 16.83
N LEU A 83 4.54 -0.78 16.22
CA LEU A 83 5.88 -0.78 16.84
C LEU A 83 6.34 0.67 17.07
N GLU A 84 6.81 0.97 18.27
CA GLU A 84 7.14 2.34 18.69
C GLU A 84 8.37 2.91 17.97
N GLN A 85 9.44 2.13 17.84
CA GLN A 85 10.71 2.65 17.32
C GLN A 85 10.66 2.85 15.80
N PRO A 86 11.14 3.98 15.25
CA PRO A 86 11.12 4.28 13.80
C PRO A 86 12.27 3.56 13.06
N LEU A 87 12.31 2.24 13.20
CA LEU A 87 13.34 1.37 12.62
C LEU A 87 12.71 0.42 11.59
N ALA A 88 13.55 -0.38 10.93
CA ALA A 88 13.05 -1.51 10.14
C ALA A 88 12.19 -2.42 11.05
N PRO A 89 11.07 -2.98 10.54
CA PRO A 89 10.14 -3.75 11.36
C PRO A 89 10.78 -4.85 12.20
N GLU A 90 11.74 -5.58 11.62
CA GLU A 90 12.46 -6.66 12.32
C GLU A 90 13.18 -6.13 13.58
N ILE A 91 13.87 -5.00 13.46
CA ILE A 91 14.63 -4.39 14.56
C ILE A 91 13.66 -3.83 15.61
N ALA A 92 12.64 -3.09 15.18
CA ALA A 92 11.66 -2.48 16.07
C ALA A 92 10.86 -3.56 16.86
N ALA A 93 10.54 -4.68 16.21
CA ALA A 93 9.87 -5.81 16.85
C ALA A 93 10.77 -6.50 17.87
N ALA A 94 12.05 -6.73 17.53
CA ALA A 94 13.03 -7.31 18.45
C ALA A 94 13.23 -6.44 19.70
N GLU A 95 13.35 -5.11 19.53
CA GLU A 95 13.50 -4.17 20.66
C GLU A 95 12.26 -4.13 21.56
N ALA A 96 11.07 -4.28 20.97
CA ALA A 96 9.81 -4.34 21.72
C ALA A 96 9.53 -5.72 22.36
N GLY A 97 10.36 -6.74 22.09
CA GLY A 97 10.09 -8.12 22.50
C GLY A 97 8.87 -8.73 21.81
N VAL A 98 8.50 -8.21 20.63
CA VAL A 98 7.33 -8.64 19.84
C VAL A 98 7.79 -9.61 18.76
N GLN A 99 7.13 -10.76 18.66
CA GLN A 99 7.34 -11.69 17.56
C GLN A 99 6.26 -11.48 16.48
N LEU A 100 6.68 -10.99 15.31
CA LEU A 100 5.80 -10.87 14.15
C LEU A 100 5.45 -12.26 13.60
N SER A 101 4.17 -12.49 13.33
CA SER A 101 3.63 -13.74 12.79
C SER A 101 2.41 -13.47 11.92
N LEU A 102 2.08 -14.40 11.02
CA LEU A 102 0.93 -14.24 10.11
C LEU A 102 -0.42 -14.32 10.83
N ALA A 103 -0.56 -15.19 11.84
CA ALA A 103 -1.86 -15.48 12.45
C ALA A 103 -2.62 -14.25 12.98
N PRO A 104 -2.00 -13.29 13.72
CA PRO A 104 -2.69 -12.05 14.11
C PRO A 104 -3.13 -11.20 12.92
N ILE A 105 -2.33 -11.16 11.85
CA ILE A 105 -2.62 -10.41 10.62
C ILE A 105 -3.78 -11.05 9.87
N GLU A 106 -3.78 -12.37 9.69
CA GLU A 106 -4.86 -13.11 9.03
C GLU A 106 -6.19 -12.94 9.78
N ALA A 107 -6.16 -13.03 11.11
CA ALA A 107 -7.37 -12.84 11.92
C ALA A 107 -7.92 -11.41 11.81
N ALA A 108 -7.06 -10.40 11.84
CA ALA A 108 -7.44 -9.00 11.64
C ALA A 108 -7.99 -8.76 10.22
N PHE A 109 -7.29 -9.26 9.19
CA PHE A 109 -7.72 -9.18 7.80
C PHE A 109 -9.08 -9.84 7.57
N ALA A 110 -9.35 -11.00 8.18
CA ALA A 110 -10.65 -11.67 8.09
C ALA A 110 -11.79 -10.81 8.65
N ARG A 111 -11.56 -10.10 9.77
CA ARG A 111 -12.53 -9.16 10.34
C ARG A 111 -12.77 -7.96 9.43
N LEU A 112 -11.72 -7.41 8.81
CA LEU A 112 -11.83 -6.33 7.83
C LEU A 112 -12.57 -6.76 6.56
N ARG A 113 -12.29 -7.97 6.04
CA ARG A 113 -13.00 -8.55 4.88
C ARG A 113 -14.48 -8.76 5.14
N ALA A 114 -14.87 -8.99 6.39
CA ALA A 114 -16.27 -9.13 6.79
C ALA A 114 -17.00 -7.78 6.95
N SER A 115 -16.26 -6.67 7.10
CA SER A 115 -16.83 -5.34 7.38
C SER A 115 -16.93 -4.42 6.16
N ALA A 116 -16.28 -4.76 5.04
CA ALA A 116 -16.27 -3.94 3.83
C ALA A 116 -16.16 -4.75 2.53
N ASP A 117 -16.61 -4.16 1.43
CA ASP A 117 -16.54 -4.77 0.10
C ASP A 117 -15.09 -4.98 -0.35
N THR A 118 -14.22 -3.99 -0.07
CA THR A 118 -12.80 -4.01 -0.44
C THR A 118 -11.87 -3.74 0.74
N VAL A 119 -10.77 -4.49 0.83
CA VAL A 119 -9.67 -4.20 1.77
C VAL A 119 -8.41 -3.82 1.00
N VAL A 120 -7.82 -2.66 1.33
CA VAL A 120 -6.53 -2.20 0.80
C VAL A 120 -5.47 -2.46 1.86
N VAL A 121 -4.64 -3.48 1.65
CA VAL A 121 -3.55 -3.84 2.57
C VAL A 121 -2.28 -3.12 2.12
N GLU A 122 -1.79 -2.20 2.94
CA GLU A 122 -0.56 -1.47 2.67
C GLU A 122 0.65 -2.10 3.35
N GLY A 123 1.67 -2.36 2.55
CA GLY A 123 2.97 -2.81 3.03
C GLY A 123 3.82 -1.74 3.73
N VAL A 124 5.04 -2.11 4.11
CA VAL A 124 6.05 -1.21 4.69
C VAL A 124 7.30 -1.22 3.83
N GLY A 125 7.90 -0.05 3.59
CA GLY A 125 9.03 0.07 2.65
C GLY A 125 8.67 -0.37 1.23
N GLY A 126 9.61 -1.06 0.57
CA GLY A 126 9.43 -1.67 -0.76
C GLY A 126 9.38 -3.20 -0.71
N TRP A 127 9.02 -3.85 -1.83
CA TRP A 127 8.66 -5.27 -1.89
C TRP A 127 9.54 -6.26 -1.11
N LEU A 128 10.86 -6.17 -1.25
CA LEU A 128 11.83 -7.07 -0.58
C LEU A 128 12.30 -6.57 0.80
N ALA A 129 11.63 -5.59 1.39
CA ALA A 129 11.91 -5.18 2.76
C ALA A 129 11.39 -6.26 3.73
N PRO A 130 12.25 -6.79 4.62
CA PRO A 130 11.83 -7.83 5.55
C PRO A 130 10.89 -7.26 6.61
N LEU A 131 9.92 -8.08 7.00
CA LEU A 131 9.06 -7.81 8.16
C LEU A 131 9.72 -8.34 9.42
N SER A 132 10.27 -9.55 9.37
CA SER A 132 11.05 -10.16 10.45
C SER A 132 12.13 -11.08 9.88
N ALA A 133 12.92 -11.70 10.76
CA ALA A 133 13.91 -12.72 10.39
C ALA A 133 13.35 -13.90 9.59
N THR A 134 12.03 -14.13 9.61
CA THR A 134 11.37 -15.27 8.95
C THR A 134 10.18 -14.89 8.09
N LEU A 135 9.89 -13.60 7.92
CA LEU A 135 8.74 -13.12 7.15
C LEU A 135 9.11 -11.93 6.28
N ASP A 136 8.75 -12.02 5.01
CA ASP A 136 8.78 -10.93 4.05
C ASP A 136 7.36 -10.49 3.66
N GLN A 137 7.26 -9.37 2.94
CA GLN A 137 5.97 -8.90 2.41
C GLN A 137 5.36 -9.89 1.42
N GLY A 138 6.19 -10.65 0.70
CA GLY A 138 5.76 -11.72 -0.17
C GLY A 138 4.96 -12.78 0.60
N ASP A 139 5.45 -13.25 1.75
CA ASP A 139 4.75 -14.25 2.56
C ASP A 139 3.36 -13.78 2.98
N LEU A 140 3.26 -12.51 3.38
CA LEU A 140 1.99 -11.87 3.71
C LEU A 140 1.03 -11.84 2.51
N VAL A 141 1.52 -11.49 1.32
CA VAL A 141 0.70 -11.47 0.10
C VAL A 141 0.18 -12.85 -0.26
N HIS A 142 1.00 -13.89 -0.10
CA HIS A 142 0.58 -15.27 -0.36
C HIS A 142 -0.41 -15.78 0.67
N ALA A 143 -0.17 -15.52 1.96
CA ALA A 143 -1.06 -15.93 3.05
C ALA A 143 -2.46 -15.31 2.92
N LEU A 144 -2.54 -14.06 2.46
CA LEU A 144 -3.80 -13.35 2.26
C LEU A 144 -4.36 -13.48 0.83
N GLU A 145 -3.70 -14.23 -0.05
CA GLU A 145 -4.07 -14.46 -1.46
C GLU A 145 -4.32 -13.16 -2.27
N LEU A 146 -3.46 -12.15 -2.06
CA LEU A 146 -3.71 -10.80 -2.59
C LEU A 146 -3.06 -10.56 -3.96
N PRO A 147 -3.78 -9.96 -4.92
CA PRO A 147 -3.12 -9.30 -6.04
C PRO A 147 -2.41 -8.02 -5.56
N VAL A 148 -1.34 -7.64 -6.26
CA VAL A 148 -0.48 -6.51 -5.90
C VAL A 148 -0.74 -5.29 -6.80
N VAL A 149 -0.72 -4.12 -6.20
CA VAL A 149 -0.68 -2.81 -6.86
C VAL A 149 0.61 -2.11 -6.44
N MET A 150 1.40 -1.67 -7.42
CA MET A 150 2.68 -1.02 -7.17
C MET A 150 2.58 0.50 -7.27
N VAL A 151 3.03 1.22 -6.25
CA VAL A 151 3.18 2.68 -6.30
C VAL A 151 4.60 3.03 -6.75
N VAL A 152 4.69 3.80 -7.84
CA VAL A 152 5.95 4.27 -8.43
C VAL A 152 6.11 5.75 -8.15
N GLY A 153 7.07 6.11 -7.31
CA GLY A 153 7.44 7.51 -7.09
C GLY A 153 8.20 8.07 -8.29
N LEU A 154 7.65 9.06 -8.98
CA LEU A 154 8.28 9.74 -10.11
C LEU A 154 9.40 10.65 -9.61
N ARG A 155 10.63 10.12 -9.72
CA ARG A 155 11.92 10.80 -9.54
C ARG A 155 12.98 10.12 -10.41
N LEU A 156 14.18 10.70 -10.49
CA LEU A 156 15.30 10.04 -11.18
C LEU A 156 15.55 8.65 -10.58
N GLY A 157 15.68 7.62 -11.43
CA GLY A 157 15.84 6.22 -11.02
C GLY A 157 14.53 5.41 -10.97
N CYS A 158 13.36 6.03 -11.07
CA CYS A 158 12.07 5.33 -10.95
C CYS A 158 11.87 4.20 -11.97
N LEU A 159 12.40 4.33 -13.19
CA LEU A 159 12.38 3.27 -14.22
C LEU A 159 13.09 1.99 -13.76
N ASN A 160 14.23 2.14 -13.07
CA ASN A 160 14.97 1.00 -12.53
C ASN A 160 14.20 0.36 -11.38
N HIS A 161 13.78 1.16 -10.39
CA HIS A 161 13.10 0.64 -9.21
C HIS A 161 11.79 -0.05 -9.59
N ALA A 162 10.96 0.54 -10.46
CA ALA A 162 9.70 -0.07 -10.89
C ALA A 162 9.91 -1.42 -11.58
N ARG A 163 10.95 -1.56 -12.41
CA ARG A 163 11.26 -2.83 -13.08
C ARG A 163 11.80 -3.87 -12.10
N LEU A 164 12.74 -3.51 -11.24
CA LEU A 164 13.26 -4.41 -10.21
C LEU A 164 12.16 -4.89 -9.27
N THR A 165 11.26 -3.99 -8.84
CA THR A 165 10.12 -4.35 -8.00
C THR A 165 9.14 -5.25 -8.74
N ALA A 166 8.80 -4.96 -10.00
CA ALA A 166 7.91 -5.82 -10.79
C ALA A 166 8.50 -7.23 -11.03
N ASP A 167 9.80 -7.31 -11.36
CA ASP A 167 10.51 -8.58 -11.55
C ASP A 167 10.55 -9.38 -10.25
N ALA A 168 10.77 -8.72 -9.10
CA ALA A 168 10.79 -9.38 -7.79
C ALA A 168 9.40 -9.89 -7.36
N ILE A 169 8.32 -9.13 -7.63
CA ILE A 169 6.94 -9.59 -7.41
C ILE A 169 6.67 -10.86 -8.23
N ALA A 170 7.02 -10.82 -9.52
CA ALA A 170 6.82 -11.96 -10.42
C ALA A 170 7.66 -13.19 -10.04
N ALA A 171 8.92 -12.98 -9.63
CA ALA A 171 9.82 -14.04 -9.20
C ALA A 171 9.33 -14.78 -7.94
N GLN A 172 8.57 -14.09 -7.08
CA GLN A 172 7.91 -14.71 -5.91
C GLN A 172 6.54 -15.32 -6.25
N GLY A 173 6.08 -15.30 -7.51
CA GLY A 173 4.81 -15.88 -7.92
C GLY A 173 3.58 -15.01 -7.66
N ALA A 174 3.77 -13.80 -7.13
CA ALA A 174 2.68 -12.87 -6.86
C ALA A 174 2.21 -12.16 -8.13
N ARG A 175 0.92 -11.80 -8.18
CA ARG A 175 0.30 -11.18 -9.36
C ARG A 175 0.19 -9.67 -9.19
N CYS A 176 1.04 -8.90 -9.86
CA CYS A 176 0.88 -7.45 -9.97
C CYS A 176 -0.20 -7.10 -11.01
N ILE A 177 -1.30 -6.49 -10.58
CA ILE A 177 -2.47 -6.18 -11.42
C ILE A 177 -2.52 -4.74 -11.91
N GLY A 178 -1.63 -3.88 -11.40
CA GLY A 178 -1.57 -2.48 -11.79
C GLY A 178 -0.49 -1.71 -11.07
N TRP A 179 -0.29 -0.48 -11.52
CA TRP A 179 0.60 0.46 -10.85
C TRP A 179 0.04 1.88 -10.84
N ILE A 180 0.42 2.66 -9.83
CA ILE A 180 0.04 4.06 -9.66
C ILE A 180 1.30 4.91 -9.77
N ALA A 181 1.30 5.90 -10.66
CA ALA A 181 2.36 6.88 -10.72
C ALA A 181 2.09 7.97 -9.67
N ASN A 182 3.04 8.24 -8.79
CA ASN A 182 2.94 9.34 -7.83
C ASN A 182 4.07 10.35 -8.04
N GLU A 183 3.73 11.59 -8.37
CA GLU A 183 4.71 12.65 -8.50
C GLU A 183 5.21 13.09 -7.12
N VAL A 184 6.48 12.80 -6.83
CA VAL A 184 7.10 13.10 -5.53
C VAL A 184 8.19 14.16 -5.63
N ASP A 185 8.75 14.35 -6.81
CA ASP A 185 9.76 15.36 -7.09
C ASP A 185 9.17 16.44 -8.03
N PRO A 186 8.89 17.67 -7.54
CA PRO A 186 8.35 18.77 -8.34
C PRO A 186 9.36 19.34 -9.34
N THR A 187 10.62 18.93 -9.27
CA THR A 187 11.69 19.36 -10.19
C THR A 187 12.03 18.33 -11.26
N MET A 188 11.49 17.10 -11.17
CA MET A 188 11.73 16.06 -12.17
C MET A 188 11.35 16.52 -13.59
N ALA A 189 12.33 16.58 -14.48
CA ALA A 189 12.12 16.86 -15.88
C ALA A 189 11.51 15.65 -16.61
N ARG A 190 10.78 15.91 -17.72
CA ARG A 190 10.34 14.87 -18.67
C ARG A 190 9.48 13.77 -18.01
N ARG A 191 8.58 14.16 -17.10
CA ARG A 191 7.70 13.23 -16.37
C ARG A 191 6.82 12.41 -17.32
N ASP A 192 6.27 13.05 -18.33
CA ASP A 192 5.38 12.42 -19.31
C ASP A 192 6.13 11.33 -20.08
N GLU A 193 7.36 11.59 -20.51
CA GLU A 193 8.21 10.59 -21.15
C GLU A 193 8.56 9.46 -20.19
N ASN A 194 8.86 9.73 -18.91
CA ASN A 194 9.12 8.68 -17.93
C ASN A 194 7.89 7.79 -17.70
N VAL A 195 6.70 8.37 -17.59
CA VAL A 195 5.44 7.62 -17.48
C VAL A 195 5.17 6.77 -18.73
N ALA A 196 5.41 7.31 -19.93
CA ALA A 196 5.29 6.56 -21.17
C ALA A 196 6.29 5.39 -21.23
N LEU A 197 7.53 5.62 -20.79
CA LEU A 197 8.58 4.61 -20.70
C LEU A 197 8.27 3.51 -19.66
N LEU A 198 7.64 3.84 -18.54
CA LEU A 198 7.13 2.87 -17.57
C LEU A 198 5.98 2.05 -18.18
N THR A 199 5.00 2.72 -18.77
CA THR A 199 3.83 2.09 -19.40
C THR A 199 4.23 1.09 -20.49
N ALA A 200 5.26 1.41 -21.28
CA ALA A 200 5.76 0.53 -22.33
C ALA A 200 6.58 -0.68 -21.82
N ARG A 201 7.07 -0.64 -20.58
CA ARG A 201 7.97 -1.67 -20.03
C ARG A 201 7.36 -2.53 -18.93
N LEU A 202 6.32 -2.03 -18.28
CA LEU A 202 5.58 -2.72 -17.25
C LEU A 202 4.44 -3.52 -17.88
N SER A 203 4.29 -4.78 -17.48
CA SER A 203 3.30 -5.70 -18.07
C SER A 203 1.87 -5.48 -17.57
N MET A 204 1.69 -4.64 -16.55
CA MET A 204 0.41 -4.34 -15.93
C MET A 204 0.00 -2.88 -16.22
N PRO A 205 -1.31 -2.58 -16.26
CA PRO A 205 -1.80 -1.26 -16.61
C PRO A 205 -1.45 -0.20 -15.55
N CYS A 206 -1.26 1.04 -16.01
CA CYS A 206 -1.23 2.19 -15.13
C CYS A 206 -2.66 2.52 -14.71
N TRP A 207 -2.93 2.51 -13.40
CA TRP A 207 -4.23 2.87 -12.85
C TRP A 207 -4.42 4.38 -12.76
N GLY A 208 -3.35 5.16 -12.84
CA GLY A 208 -3.47 6.61 -12.79
C GLY A 208 -2.17 7.29 -12.39
N ARG A 209 -2.21 8.62 -12.49
CA ARG A 209 -1.10 9.50 -12.12
C ARG A 209 -1.59 10.56 -11.13
N LEU A 210 -0.98 10.56 -9.96
CA LEU A 210 -1.22 11.52 -8.91
C LEU A 210 -0.21 12.67 -9.05
N PRO A 211 -0.67 13.94 -9.11
CA PRO A 211 0.21 15.10 -9.24
C PRO A 211 0.97 15.38 -7.93
N TYR A 212 2.07 16.13 -8.02
CA TYR A 212 2.76 16.60 -6.83
C TYR A 212 1.85 17.62 -6.11
N ALA A 213 1.22 17.19 -5.02
CA ALA A 213 0.25 17.98 -4.28
C ALA A 213 0.42 17.81 -2.76
N PRO A 214 1.47 18.40 -2.16
CA PRO A 214 1.67 18.35 -0.72
C PRO A 214 0.45 18.91 0.03
N GLY A 215 -0.04 18.16 1.01
CA GLY A 215 -1.19 18.55 1.83
C GLY A 215 -2.55 18.48 1.12
N ALA A 216 -2.62 17.96 -0.11
CA ALA A 216 -3.90 17.75 -0.77
C ALA A 216 -4.73 16.68 -0.05
N ASP A 217 -6.04 16.90 -0.01
CA ASP A 217 -6.99 15.88 0.44
C ASP A 217 -7.00 14.71 -0.55
N PRO A 218 -6.65 13.47 -0.13
CA PRO A 218 -6.69 12.30 -1.00
C PRO A 218 -8.05 12.08 -1.69
N ALA A 219 -9.17 12.46 -1.05
CA ALA A 219 -10.50 12.31 -1.64
C ALA A 219 -10.65 13.12 -2.94
N SER A 220 -10.01 14.30 -3.01
CA SER A 220 -10.06 15.19 -4.19
C SER A 220 -9.34 14.62 -5.43
N LEU A 221 -8.51 13.60 -5.24
CA LEU A 221 -7.75 12.96 -6.32
C LEU A 221 -8.29 11.57 -6.70
N ALA A 222 -9.38 11.12 -6.09
CA ALA A 222 -9.97 9.81 -6.38
C ALA A 222 -10.33 9.63 -7.87
N ASP A 223 -10.68 10.72 -8.58
CA ASP A 223 -10.96 10.73 -10.03
C ASP A 223 -9.73 10.43 -10.90
N ARG A 224 -8.53 10.52 -10.33
CA ARG A 224 -7.27 10.28 -11.04
C ARG A 224 -6.95 8.81 -11.20
N LEU A 225 -7.65 7.92 -10.48
CA LEU A 225 -7.47 6.48 -10.56
C LEU A 225 -8.62 5.83 -11.33
N VAL A 226 -8.28 4.98 -12.31
CA VAL A 226 -9.19 4.25 -13.19
C VAL A 226 -8.72 2.80 -13.30
N PHE A 227 -9.55 1.85 -12.87
CA PHE A 227 -9.24 0.42 -12.81
C PHE A 227 -10.50 -0.46 -12.83
#